data_AF-A0A4Q3AVD3-F1
#
_entry.id   AF-A0A4Q3AVD3-F1
#
_cell.length_a   1.000
_cell.length_b   1.000
_cell.length_c   1.000
_cell.angle_alpha   90.00
_cell.angle_beta   90.00
_cell.angle_gamma   90.00
#
_symmetry.space_group_name_H-M   'P 1'
#
loop_
_entity.id
_entity.type
_entity.pdbx_description
1 polymer ?
#
loop_
_entity_poly.entity_id
_entity_poly.type
_entity_poly.pdbx_seq_one_letter_code
_entity_poly.pdbx_strand_id
1 'polypeptide(L)'
;MKFFVIFNLVLCCALFSFGQQNNALFNKEIASKLASLPLHCINNEWPNKTSHGSDSATDHVLLPHELHPVFYGCYDWHSSVHGHWMLVKLLKTFPDIRERQQIVDI
;
A
#
# COMPACT_ATOMS: atom_id res chain seq x y z
N MET A 1 -19.70 -38.90 37.28
CA MET A 1 -19.90 -37.44 37.10
C MET A 1 -18.60 -36.65 36.92
N LYS A 2 -17.57 -36.80 37.76
CA LYS A 2 -16.30 -36.03 37.65
C LYS A 2 -15.54 -36.20 36.30
N PHE A 3 -15.48 -37.41 35.74
CA PHE A 3 -14.84 -37.66 34.44
C PHE A 3 -15.57 -37.01 33.25
N PHE A 4 -16.89 -36.92 33.29
CA PHE A 4 -17.69 -36.32 32.22
C PHE A 4 -17.50 -34.80 32.16
N VAL A 5 -17.34 -34.16 33.32
CA VAL A 5 -17.05 -32.72 33.43
C VAL A 5 -15.66 -32.40 32.87
N ILE A 6 -14.65 -33.21 33.19
CA ILE A 6 -13.28 -33.02 32.69
C ILE A 6 -13.22 -33.19 31.16
N PHE A 7 -13.92 -34.20 30.63
CA PHE A 7 -13.98 -34.42 29.18
C PHE A 7 -14.66 -33.26 28.43
N ASN A 8 -15.79 -32.76 28.95
CA ASN A 8 -16.47 -31.59 28.37
C ASN A 8 -15.65 -30.31 28.49
N LEU A 9 -14.88 -30.14 29.56
CA LEU A 9 -14.01 -28.98 29.76
C LEU A 9 -12.85 -28.96 28.75
N VAL A 10 -12.22 -30.12 28.50
CA VAL A 10 -11.15 -30.26 27.51
C VAL A 10 -11.67 -30.06 26.08
N LEU A 11 -12.86 -30.58 25.77
CA LEU A 11 -13.49 -30.39 24.46
C LEU A 11 -13.85 -28.91 24.20
N CYS A 12 -14.28 -28.18 25.23
CA CYS A 12 -14.56 -26.75 25.15
C CYS A 12 -13.29 -25.92 24.89
N CYS A 13 -12.16 -26.25 25.54
CA CYS A 13 -10.87 -25.59 25.28
C CYS A 13 -10.32 -25.86 23.87
N ALA A 14 -10.56 -27.05 23.31
CA ALA A 14 -10.16 -27.39 21.95
C ALA A 14 -10.96 -26.59 20.89
N LEU A 15 -12.25 -26.33 21.13
CA LEU A 15 -13.09 -25.52 20.26
C LEU A 15 -12.76 -24.01 20.33
N PHE A 16 -12.37 -23.51 21.51
CA PHE A 16 -11.94 -22.11 21.66
C PHE A 16 -10.65 -21.78 20.88
N SER A 17 -9.74 -22.74 20.75
CA SER A 17 -8.46 -22.53 20.07
C SER A 17 -8.59 -22.41 18.55
N PHE A 18 -9.68 -22.90 17.96
CA PHE A 18 -9.96 -22.79 16.51
C PHE A 18 -10.68 -21.47 16.12
N GLY A 19 -11.18 -20.70 17.08
CA GLY A 19 -12.03 -19.53 16.84
C GLY A 19 -11.30 -18.19 16.73
N GLN A 20 -10.00 -18.11 17.06
CA GLN A 20 -9.29 -16.83 17.10
C GLN A 20 -8.53 -16.58 15.79
N GLN A 21 -9.26 -16.25 14.72
CA GLN A 21 -8.64 -15.60 13.57
C GLN A 21 -8.23 -14.18 14.01
N ASN A 22 -6.93 -13.98 14.25
CA ASN A 22 -6.36 -12.66 14.42
C ASN A 22 -6.46 -11.91 13.09
N ASN A 23 -7.58 -11.20 12.87
CA ASN A 23 -7.74 -10.21 11.81
C ASN A 23 -6.83 -9.02 12.13
N ALA A 24 -5.52 -9.16 11.91
CA ALA A 24 -4.62 -8.03 11.94
C ALA A 24 -5.16 -6.97 10.96
N LEU A 25 -5.40 -5.75 11.45
CA LEU A 25 -5.92 -4.62 10.66
C LEU A 25 -5.07 -4.39 9.40
N PHE A 26 -3.76 -4.66 9.50
CA PHE A 26 -2.82 -4.60 8.40
C PHE A 26 -2.35 -6.01 8.01
N ASN A 27 -2.94 -6.54 6.93
CA ASN A 27 -2.68 -7.87 6.39
C ASN A 27 -2.37 -7.80 4.89
N LYS A 28 -2.12 -8.94 4.25
CA LYS A 28 -1.74 -9.02 2.83
C LYS A 28 -2.85 -8.52 1.90
N GLU A 29 -4.12 -8.78 2.21
CA GLU A 29 -5.24 -8.30 1.41
C GLU A 29 -5.32 -6.77 1.42
N ILE A 30 -5.14 -6.14 2.58
CA ILE A 30 -5.08 -4.68 2.72
C ILE A 30 -3.82 -4.14 2.02
N ALA A 31 -2.68 -4.81 2.15
CA ALA A 31 -1.44 -4.42 1.47
C ALA A 31 -1.61 -4.38 -0.06
N SER A 32 -2.25 -5.38 -0.67
CA SER A 32 -2.52 -5.38 -2.12
C SER A 32 -3.48 -4.27 -2.54
N LYS A 33 -4.52 -3.98 -1.73
CA LYS A 33 -5.42 -2.84 -1.98
C LYS A 33 -4.65 -1.52 -1.92
N LEU A 34 -3.79 -1.34 -0.93
CA LEU A 34 -2.95 -0.15 -0.82
C LEU A 34 -1.97 -0.04 -1.99
N ALA A 35 -1.35 -1.14 -2.42
CA ALA A 35 -0.45 -1.14 -3.58
C ALA A 35 -1.14 -0.69 -4.87
N SER A 36 -2.42 -1.07 -5.07
CA SER A 36 -3.16 -0.70 -6.29
C SER A 36 -3.39 0.81 -6.45
N LEU A 37 -3.41 1.58 -5.35
CA LEU A 37 -3.68 3.02 -5.39
C LEU A 37 -2.58 3.79 -6.13
N PRO A 38 -1.29 3.73 -5.74
CA PRO A 38 -0.23 4.37 -6.48
C PRO A 38 -0.05 3.69 -7.82
N LEU A 39 0.01 2.36 -7.92
CA LEU A 39 0.22 1.64 -9.19
C LEU A 39 -0.76 2.07 -10.29
N HIS A 40 -1.97 2.50 -9.92
CA HIS A 40 -2.94 3.05 -10.86
C HIS A 40 -2.50 4.37 -11.52
N CYS A 41 -1.72 5.23 -10.84
CA CYS A 41 -1.49 6.61 -11.24
C CYS A 41 -0.03 7.04 -11.41
N ILE A 42 0.96 6.35 -10.82
CA ILE A 42 2.36 6.85 -10.77
C ILE A 42 3.00 7.11 -12.14
N ASN A 43 2.53 6.43 -13.19
CA ASN A 43 2.98 6.62 -14.57
C ASN A 43 2.04 7.49 -15.42
N ASN A 44 0.90 7.94 -14.85
CA ASN A 44 -0.10 8.74 -15.55
C ASN A 44 0.13 10.21 -15.27
N GLU A 45 0.58 10.95 -16.28
CA GLU A 45 0.89 12.37 -16.15
C GLU A 45 -0.35 13.26 -16.06
N TRP A 46 -1.54 12.81 -16.51
CA TRP A 46 -2.73 13.66 -16.57
C TRP A 46 -3.96 13.00 -15.93
N PRO A 47 -4.85 13.78 -15.28
CA PRO A 47 -4.70 15.21 -14.94
C PRO A 47 -3.65 15.44 -13.84
N ASN A 48 -2.97 16.59 -13.84
CA ASN A 48 -1.95 16.93 -12.84
C ASN A 48 -2.01 18.40 -12.37
N LYS A 49 -1.78 18.58 -11.07
CA LYS A 49 -1.67 19.86 -10.36
C LYS A 49 -0.24 20.00 -9.85
N THR A 50 0.64 20.54 -10.68
CA THR A 50 2.09 20.64 -10.39
C THR A 50 2.39 21.31 -9.05
N SER A 51 1.62 22.32 -8.62
CA SER A 51 1.85 23.06 -7.37
C SER A 51 3.31 23.50 -7.20
N HIS A 52 3.99 23.74 -8.33
CA HIS A 52 5.40 24.16 -8.40
C HIS A 52 5.49 25.66 -8.12
N GLY A 53 6.36 26.04 -7.19
CA GLY A 53 6.70 27.45 -6.99
C GLY A 53 7.71 27.86 -8.04
N SER A 54 7.35 28.82 -8.90
CA SER A 54 8.21 29.24 -9.99
C SER A 54 9.20 30.32 -9.59
N ASP A 55 10.47 30.14 -9.92
CA ASP A 55 11.53 31.13 -9.71
C ASP A 55 11.67 32.08 -10.92
N SER A 56 11.13 31.70 -12.08
CA SER A 56 11.22 32.42 -13.33
C SER A 56 10.06 32.11 -14.30
N ALA A 57 10.01 32.81 -15.43
CA ALA A 57 9.07 32.45 -16.50
C ALA A 57 9.45 31.12 -17.18
N THR A 58 10.73 30.74 -17.17
CA THR A 58 11.20 29.53 -17.85
C THR A 58 10.75 28.25 -17.17
N ASP A 59 10.69 28.22 -15.84
CA ASP A 59 10.21 27.05 -15.09
C ASP A 59 8.69 27.06 -14.85
N HIS A 60 8.03 28.21 -15.00
CA HIS A 60 6.57 28.32 -14.88
C HIS A 60 5.79 27.57 -15.97
N VAL A 61 6.43 27.32 -17.11
CA VAL A 61 5.80 26.68 -18.28
C VAL A 61 6.14 25.20 -18.43
N LEU A 62 6.95 24.65 -17.53
CA LEU A 62 7.39 23.27 -17.58
C LEU A 62 6.25 22.29 -17.26
N LEU A 63 6.25 21.16 -17.95
CA LEU A 63 5.33 20.05 -17.74
C LEU A 63 5.69 19.25 -16.47
N PRO A 64 4.75 18.46 -15.91
CA PRO A 64 5.01 17.64 -14.73
C PRO A 64 6.27 16.77 -14.84
N HIS A 65 6.51 16.10 -15.97
CA HIS A 65 7.72 15.26 -16.15
C HIS A 65 9.02 16.06 -16.29
N GLU A 66 8.95 17.34 -16.66
CA GLU A 66 10.12 18.22 -16.70
C GLU A 66 10.46 18.76 -15.31
N LEU A 67 9.43 19.06 -14.51
CA LEU A 67 9.57 19.53 -13.13
C LEU A 67 9.99 18.40 -12.17
N HIS A 68 9.37 17.23 -12.30
CA HIS A 68 9.53 16.11 -11.37
C HIS A 68 9.68 14.78 -12.12
N PRO A 69 10.81 14.51 -12.79
CA PRO A 69 10.94 13.37 -13.73
C PRO A 69 10.64 11.98 -13.17
N VAL A 70 10.83 11.77 -11.85
CA VAL A 70 10.52 10.49 -11.19
C VAL A 70 9.12 10.51 -10.56
N PHE A 71 8.60 11.69 -10.24
CA PHE A 71 7.37 11.87 -9.47
C PHE A 71 6.30 12.61 -10.28
N TYR A 72 6.32 12.49 -11.59
CA TYR A 72 5.47 13.27 -12.49
C TYR A 72 4.02 12.80 -12.52
N GLY A 73 3.79 11.52 -12.27
CA GLY A 73 2.45 10.95 -12.35
C GLY A 73 1.57 11.27 -11.15
N CYS A 74 0.40 10.64 -11.13
CA CYS A 74 -0.70 10.93 -10.21
C CYS A 74 -1.20 12.37 -10.34
N TYR A 75 -2.17 12.71 -9.48
CA TYR A 75 -2.80 14.03 -9.52
C TYR A 75 -1.84 15.17 -9.17
N ASP A 76 -0.82 14.90 -8.37
CA ASP A 76 0.29 15.83 -8.11
C ASP A 76 1.54 15.05 -7.72
N TRP A 77 2.69 15.73 -7.77
CA TRP A 77 3.98 15.09 -7.50
C TRP A 77 4.15 14.63 -6.05
N HIS A 78 3.51 15.29 -5.08
CA HIS A 78 3.57 14.87 -3.68
C HIS A 78 2.85 13.54 -3.49
N SER A 79 1.70 13.36 -4.15
CA SER A 79 0.95 12.11 -4.17
C SER A 79 1.78 10.99 -4.78
N SER A 80 2.52 11.27 -5.85
CA SER A 80 3.48 10.32 -6.43
C SER A 80 4.60 9.95 -5.46
N VAL A 81 5.18 10.91 -4.73
CA VAL A 81 6.20 10.65 -3.69
C VAL A 81 5.64 9.76 -2.57
N HIS A 82 4.44 10.07 -2.06
CA HIS A 82 3.77 9.25 -1.05
C HIS A 82 3.48 7.83 -1.57
N GLY A 83 3.06 7.72 -2.83
CA GLY A 83 2.84 6.46 -3.52
C GLY A 83 4.10 5.60 -3.57
N HIS A 84 5.20 6.14 -4.08
CA HIS A 84 6.49 5.45 -4.13
C HIS A 84 6.95 4.98 -2.76
N TRP A 85 6.89 5.85 -1.74
CA TRP A 85 7.30 5.49 -0.39
C TRP A 85 6.42 4.39 0.22
N MET A 86 5.10 4.48 0.01
CA MET A 86 4.17 3.44 0.43
C MET A 86 4.53 2.10 -0.20
N LEU A 87 4.79 2.06 -1.51
CA LEU A 87 5.16 0.84 -2.22
C LEU A 87 6.46 0.23 -1.70
N VAL A 88 7.50 1.05 -1.46
CA VAL A 88 8.74 0.60 -0.82
C VAL A 88 8.47 0.02 0.58
N LYS A 89 7.60 0.66 1.36
CA LYS A 89 7.24 0.15 2.69
C LYS A 89 6.47 -1.16 2.62
N LEU A 90 5.58 -1.33 1.64
CA LEU A 90 4.86 -2.57 1.39
C LEU A 90 5.83 -3.70 1.00
N LEU A 91 6.79 -3.47 0.10
CA LEU A 91 7.83 -4.45 -0.24
C LEU A 91 8.65 -4.90 0.97
N LYS A 92 8.97 -3.97 1.89
CA LYS A 92 9.71 -4.29 3.12
C LYS A 92 8.88 -5.07 4.13
N THR A 93 7.56 -4.86 4.16
CA THR A 93 6.66 -5.45 5.17
C THR A 93 6.05 -6.77 4.70
N PHE A 94 5.76 -6.87 3.40
CA PHE A 94 5.22 -8.05 2.72
C PHE A 94 6.12 -8.38 1.52
N PRO A 95 7.29 -9.01 1.75
CA PRO A 95 8.27 -9.28 0.69
C PRO A 95 7.74 -10.16 -0.45
N ASP A 96 6.68 -10.93 -0.18
CA ASP A 96 5.99 -11.83 -1.09
C ASP A 96 4.63 -11.29 -1.57
N ILE A 97 4.39 -9.97 -1.47
CA ILE A 97 3.16 -9.35 -1.96
C ILE A 97 2.97 -9.65 -3.45
N ARG A 98 1.72 -9.92 -3.85
CA ARG A 98 1.37 -10.30 -5.23
C ARG A 98 1.84 -9.27 -6.26
N GLU A 99 1.76 -7.99 -5.91
CA GLU A 99 2.14 -6.87 -6.78
C GLU A 99 3.66 -6.62 -6.83
N ARG A 100 4.50 -7.42 -6.17
CA ARG A 100 5.94 -7.18 -6.04
C ARG A 100 6.63 -6.84 -7.37
N GLN A 101 6.38 -7.63 -8.41
CA GLN A 101 7.04 -7.44 -9.70
C GLN A 101 6.62 -6.10 -10.32
N GLN A 102 5.32 -5.78 -10.28
CA GLN A 102 4.82 -4.48 -10.74
C GLN A 102 5.45 -3.32 -9.99
N ILE A 103 5.66 -3.45 -8.68
CA ILE A 103 6.28 -2.41 -7.86
C ILE A 103 7.76 -2.21 -8.22
N VAL A 104 8.50 -3.29 -8.53
CA VAL A 104 9.92 -3.22 -8.88
C VAL A 104 10.12 -2.70 -10.30
N ASP A 105 9.13 -2.88 -11.17
CA ASP A 105 9.17 -2.47 -12.58
C ASP A 105 8.67 -1.03 -12.82
N ILE A 106 8.26 -0.31 -11.77
CA ILE A 106 8.01 1.15 -11.84
C ILE A 106 9.33 1.85 -12.14
#